data_AF-A0A0F9MXV4-F1
#
_entry.id   AF-A0A0F9MXV4-F1
#
_cell.length_a   1.000
_cell.length_b   1.000
_cell.length_c   1.000
_cell.angle_alpha   90.00
_cell.angle_beta   90.00
_cell.angle_gamma   90.00
#
_symmetry.space_group_name_H-M   'P 1'
#
loop_
_entity.id
_entity.type
_entity.pdbx_description
1 polymer ?
#
loop_
_entity_poly.entity_id
_entity_poly.type
_entity_poly.pdbx_seq_one_letter_code
_entity_poly.pdbx_strand_id
1 'polypeptide(L)'
;MNSSCLRKMKIIRNNDDFELNCYLEIIEYFKDNQINRDEREIWKSHSLIELMKFLARAKNRDLVSNAIILLLSLSEDKPLDIYSDRGMDINQIADGDKKLLIKRLMEEFLPN
;
A
#
# COMPACT_ATOMS: atom_id res chain seq x y z
N MET A 1 -10.52 23.51 7.01
CA MET A 1 -9.75 22.32 6.61
C MET A 1 -10.75 21.32 6.05
N ASN A 2 -10.93 21.31 4.72
CA ASN A 2 -11.89 20.42 4.09
C ASN A 2 -11.27 19.03 3.99
N SER A 3 -11.91 18.07 4.65
CA SER A 3 -11.63 16.65 4.56
C SER A 3 -11.70 16.25 3.07
N SER A 4 -10.53 16.02 2.46
CA SER A 4 -10.43 15.38 1.15
C SER A 4 -10.89 13.94 1.34
N CYS A 5 -12.18 13.71 1.14
CA CYS A 5 -12.80 12.39 1.19
C CYS A 5 -11.93 11.39 0.42
N LEU A 6 -11.37 10.42 1.16
CA LEU A 6 -10.75 9.18 0.68
C LEU A 6 -11.33 8.77 -0.69
N ARG A 7 -10.64 9.11 -1.77
CA ARG A 7 -11.06 8.83 -3.15
C ARG A 7 -11.11 7.31 -3.31
N LYS A 8 -12.26 6.66 -3.16
CA LYS A 8 -12.34 5.19 -3.34
C LYS A 8 -12.32 4.84 -4.83
N MET A 9 -11.67 3.72 -5.17
CA MET A 9 -11.75 3.11 -6.50
C MET A 9 -13.22 2.86 -6.85
N LYS A 10 -13.70 3.36 -7.99
CA LYS A 10 -15.09 3.20 -8.45
C LYS A 10 -15.12 2.21 -9.60
N ILE A 11 -15.20 0.94 -9.25
CA ILE A 11 -15.32 -0.14 -10.21
C ILE A 11 -16.75 -0.19 -10.78
N ILE A 12 -16.95 0.30 -12.01
CA ILE A 12 -18.25 0.30 -12.72
C ILE A 12 -18.47 -1.07 -13.38
N ARG A 13 -19.53 -1.79 -12.99
CA ARG A 13 -19.71 -3.23 -13.25
C ARG A 13 -20.30 -3.60 -14.63
N ASN A 14 -20.74 -2.65 -15.46
CA ASN A 14 -21.65 -2.90 -16.59
C ASN A 14 -21.15 -2.40 -17.96
N ASN A 15 -19.84 -2.30 -18.22
CA ASN A 15 -19.36 -1.88 -19.53
C ASN A 15 -18.36 -2.88 -20.11
N ASP A 16 -18.41 -3.08 -21.43
CA ASP A 16 -17.45 -3.89 -22.18
C ASP A 16 -16.01 -3.36 -22.02
N ASP A 17 -15.86 -2.08 -21.63
CA ASP A 17 -14.58 -1.41 -21.32
C ASP A 17 -14.19 -1.46 -19.83
N PHE A 18 -14.67 -2.45 -19.08
CA PHE A 18 -14.33 -2.63 -17.65
C PHE A 18 -12.83 -2.65 -17.37
N GLU A 19 -12.06 -3.31 -18.24
CA GLU A 19 -10.60 -3.42 -18.16
C GLU A 19 -9.94 -2.06 -18.20
N LEU A 20 -10.28 -1.30 -19.23
CA LEU A 20 -9.73 0.02 -19.46
C LEU A 20 -10.06 0.94 -18.29
N ASN A 21 -11.27 0.86 -17.73
CA ASN A 21 -11.65 1.65 -16.56
C ASN A 21 -10.82 1.32 -15.32
N CYS A 22 -10.56 0.04 -15.03
CA CYS A 22 -9.72 -0.36 -13.90
C CYS A 22 -8.29 0.18 -14.04
N TYR A 23 -7.69 0.03 -15.23
CA TYR A 23 -6.33 0.53 -15.47
C TYR A 23 -6.26 2.06 -15.44
N LEU A 24 -7.25 2.74 -16.02
CA LEU A 24 -7.31 4.20 -16.03
C LEU A 24 -7.44 4.76 -14.61
N GLU A 25 -8.30 4.19 -13.76
CA GLU A 25 -8.41 4.66 -12.36
C GLU A 25 -7.09 4.52 -11.60
N ILE A 26 -6.37 3.41 -11.78
CA ILE A 26 -5.05 3.20 -11.16
C ILE A 26 -4.06 4.25 -11.69
N ILE A 27 -3.94 4.38 -13.01
CA ILE A 27 -2.98 5.31 -13.62
C ILE A 27 -3.29 6.76 -13.22
N GLU A 28 -4.55 7.18 -13.23
CA GLU A 28 -4.96 8.52 -12.83
C GLU A 28 -4.66 8.79 -11.35
N TYR A 29 -4.84 7.81 -10.47
CA TYR A 29 -4.51 7.96 -9.06
C TYR A 29 -3.01 8.20 -8.87
N PHE A 30 -2.15 7.43 -9.54
CA PHE A 30 -0.70 7.58 -9.42
C PHE A 30 -0.10 8.77 -10.18
N LYS A 31 -0.85 9.38 -11.11
CA LYS A 31 -0.47 10.65 -11.76
C LYS A 31 -0.59 11.86 -10.82
N ASP A 32 -1.40 11.76 -9.76
CA ASP A 32 -1.59 12.86 -8.81
C ASP A 32 -0.43 12.91 -7.80
N ASN A 33 0.52 13.80 -8.07
CA ASN A 33 1.73 13.99 -7.26
C ASN A 33 1.48 14.65 -5.90
N GLN A 34 0.24 15.06 -5.58
CA GLN A 34 -0.08 15.76 -4.33
C GLN A 34 -0.56 14.84 -3.20
N ILE A 35 -0.69 13.54 -3.45
CA ILE A 35 -1.19 12.58 -2.47
C ILE A 35 -0.09 12.22 -1.48
N ASN A 36 -0.37 12.38 -0.19
CA ASN A 36 0.56 12.01 0.87
C ASN A 36 0.71 10.49 0.99
N ARG A 37 1.80 10.04 1.62
CA ARG A 37 2.14 8.62 1.71
C ARG A 37 1.04 7.77 2.36
N ASP A 38 0.44 8.27 3.44
CA ASP A 38 -0.55 7.50 4.21
C ASP A 38 -1.85 7.33 3.42
N GLU A 39 -2.32 8.39 2.75
CA GLU A 39 -3.48 8.33 1.85
C GLU A 39 -3.25 7.37 0.69
N ARG A 40 -2.02 7.35 0.13
CA ARG A 40 -1.62 6.42 -0.92
C ARG A 40 -1.67 4.97 -0.45
N GLU A 41 -1.15 4.68 0.74
CA GLU A 41 -1.18 3.32 1.31
C GLU A 41 -2.59 2.85 1.65
N ILE A 42 -3.42 3.73 2.20
CA ILE A 42 -4.84 3.44 2.49
C ILE A 42 -5.58 3.14 1.19
N TRP A 43 -5.38 3.95 0.16
CA TRP A 43 -6.01 3.76 -1.14
C TRP A 43 -5.58 2.46 -1.81
N LYS A 44 -4.27 2.17 -1.81
CA LYS A 44 -3.72 0.91 -2.34
C LYS A 44 -4.35 -0.29 -1.66
N SER A 45 -4.40 -0.28 -0.33
CA SER A 45 -4.97 -1.37 0.46
C SER A 45 -6.44 -1.58 0.13
N HIS A 46 -7.22 -0.50 0.02
CA HIS A 46 -8.62 -0.58 -0.33
C HIS A 46 -8.83 -1.12 -1.76
N SER A 47 -8.05 -0.61 -2.71
CA SER A 47 -8.14 -1.00 -4.12
C SER A 47 -7.74 -2.46 -4.34
N LEU A 48 -6.71 -2.95 -3.64
CA LEU A 48 -6.34 -4.37 -3.63
C LEU A 48 -7.47 -5.25 -3.10
N ILE A 49 -8.09 -4.87 -1.97
CA ILE A 49 -9.23 -5.61 -1.40
C ILE A 49 -10.38 -5.70 -2.40
N GLU A 50 -10.72 -4.60 -3.06
CA GLU A 50 -11.78 -4.60 -4.06
C GLU A 50 -11.41 -5.47 -5.27
N LEU A 51 -10.21 -5.30 -5.83
CA LEU A 51 -9.73 -6.14 -6.94
C LEU A 51 -9.71 -7.64 -6.57
N MET A 52 -9.31 -8.01 -5.36
CA MET A 52 -9.36 -9.41 -4.90
C MET A 52 -10.79 -9.94 -4.78
N LYS A 53 -11.74 -9.14 -4.27
CA LYS A 53 -13.16 -9.52 -4.26
C LYS A 53 -13.71 -9.70 -5.67
N PHE A 54 -13.26 -8.89 -6.62
CA PHE A 54 -13.62 -9.02 -8.03
C PHE A 54 -12.98 -10.25 -8.66
N LEU A 55 -11.70 -10.54 -8.40
CA LEU A 55 -11.00 -11.71 -8.90
C LEU A 55 -11.71 -13.01 -8.52
N ALA A 56 -12.25 -13.08 -7.30
CA ALA A 56 -13.01 -14.23 -6.82
C ALA A 56 -14.33 -14.47 -7.58
N ARG A 57 -14.85 -13.46 -8.28
CA ARG A 57 -16.17 -13.48 -8.95
C ARG A 57 -16.10 -13.31 -10.46
N ALA A 58 -14.96 -12.85 -10.99
CA ALA A 58 -14.79 -12.53 -12.40
C ALA A 58 -14.67 -13.79 -13.25
N LYS A 59 -15.35 -13.80 -14.41
CA LYS A 59 -15.19 -14.84 -15.43
C LYS A 59 -13.82 -14.75 -16.10
N ASN A 60 -13.31 -13.53 -16.30
CA ASN A 60 -11.97 -13.28 -16.83
C ASN A 60 -11.04 -12.88 -15.66
N ARG A 61 -10.26 -13.85 -15.18
CA ARG A 61 -9.34 -13.69 -14.04
C ARG A 61 -8.05 -12.98 -14.42
N ASP A 62 -7.61 -13.12 -15.66
CA ASP A 62 -6.35 -12.56 -16.14
C ASP A 62 -6.38 -11.03 -16.09
N LEU A 63 -7.51 -10.44 -16.47
CA LEU A 63 -7.74 -9.00 -16.44
C LEU A 63 -7.60 -8.43 -15.02
N VAL A 64 -8.28 -9.02 -14.04
CA VAL A 64 -8.21 -8.54 -12.66
C VAL A 64 -6.81 -8.79 -12.08
N SER A 65 -6.16 -9.88 -12.48
CA SER A 65 -4.78 -10.19 -12.06
C SER A 65 -3.79 -9.16 -12.62
N ASN A 66 -3.94 -8.77 -13.89
CA ASN A 66 -3.13 -7.72 -14.52
C ASN A 66 -3.34 -6.35 -13.85
N ALA A 67 -4.56 -6.04 -13.42
CA ALA A 67 -4.84 -4.80 -12.67
C ALA A 67 -4.15 -4.80 -11.30
N ILE A 68 -4.15 -5.94 -10.62
CA ILE A 68 -3.41 -6.12 -9.36
C ILE A 68 -1.90 -5.97 -9.59
N ILE A 69 -1.35 -6.60 -10.64
CA ILE A 69 0.06 -6.48 -10.99
C ILE A 69 0.43 -5.02 -11.28
N LEU A 70 -0.38 -4.30 -12.05
CA LEU A 70 -0.18 -2.89 -12.35
C LEU A 70 -0.18 -2.03 -11.08
N LEU A 71 -1.17 -2.24 -10.20
CA LEU A 71 -1.29 -1.52 -8.93
C LEU A 71 -0.05 -1.71 -8.05
N LEU A 72 0.42 -2.95 -7.91
CA LEU A 72 1.63 -3.26 -7.13
C LEU A 72 2.87 -2.63 -7.76
N SER A 73 3.02 -2.75 -9.08
CA SER A 73 4.17 -2.22 -9.83
C SER A 73 4.30 -0.70 -9.70
N LEU A 74 3.19 0.03 -9.70
CA LEU A 74 3.18 1.50 -9.53
C LEU A 74 3.32 1.94 -8.07
N SER A 75 3.08 1.03 -7.12
CA SER A 75 3.17 1.32 -5.69
C SER A 75 4.56 1.12 -5.11
N GLU A 76 5.45 0.41 -5.81
CA GLU A 76 6.79 0.10 -5.34
C GLU A 76 7.81 1.16 -5.80
N ASP A 77 7.99 2.22 -5.01
CA ASP A 77 9.21 3.05 -5.08
C ASP A 77 10.44 2.34 -4.47
N LYS A 78 10.20 1.23 -3.76
CA LYS A 78 11.21 0.32 -3.22
C LYS A 78 10.69 -1.11 -3.34
N PRO A 79 11.47 -2.06 -3.88
CA PRO A 79 11.08 -3.47 -3.87
C PRO A 79 10.77 -3.90 -2.44
N LEU A 80 9.73 -4.74 -2.31
CA LEU A 80 9.31 -5.38 -1.05
C LEU A 80 10.45 -6.09 -0.30
N ASP A 81 11.60 -6.27 -0.95
CA ASP A 81 12.80 -6.95 -0.48
C ASP A 81 13.85 -6.05 0.23
N ILE A 82 13.65 -4.73 0.33
CA ILE A 82 14.54 -3.85 1.14
C ILE A 82 14.25 -3.98 2.65
N TYR A 83 13.34 -4.89 3.01
CA TYR A 83 13.07 -5.24 4.39
C TYR A 83 13.65 -6.59 4.81
N SER A 84 14.63 -7.11 4.07
CA SER A 84 15.61 -8.06 4.60
C SER A 84 16.42 -7.50 5.77
N ASP A 85 16.47 -6.16 5.93
CA ASP A 85 17.18 -5.50 7.04
C ASP A 85 16.30 -5.19 8.28
N ARG A 86 15.01 -5.58 8.32
CA ARG A 86 14.14 -5.29 9.49
C ARG A 86 14.36 -6.21 10.70
N GLY A 87 15.62 -6.47 11.02
CA GLY A 87 15.98 -7.15 12.24
C GLY A 87 17.47 -7.40 12.28
N MET A 88 18.22 -6.51 12.92
CA MET A 88 19.53 -6.90 13.44
C MET A 88 19.26 -7.84 14.61
N ASP A 89 19.88 -9.03 14.61
CA ASP A 89 19.83 -9.92 15.77
C ASP A 89 20.28 -9.10 16.99
N ILE A 90 19.50 -9.14 18.08
CA ILE A 90 19.84 -8.41 19.30
C ILE A 90 21.27 -8.71 19.75
N ASN A 91 21.77 -9.92 19.51
CA ASN A 91 23.12 -10.32 19.87
C ASN A 91 24.22 -9.61 19.05
N GLN A 92 23.87 -9.04 17.90
CA GLN A 92 24.78 -8.30 17.02
C GLN A 92 24.83 -6.79 17.33
N ILE A 93 23.92 -6.29 18.16
CA ILE A 93 23.92 -4.89 18.60
C ILE A 93 24.96 -4.72 19.71
N ALA A 94 25.82 -3.71 19.61
CA ALA A 94 26.76 -3.37 20.67
C ALA A 94 26.01 -3.00 21.96
N ASP A 95 26.53 -3.41 23.12
CA ASP A 95 25.82 -3.23 24.40
C ASP A 95 25.56 -1.76 24.76
N GLY A 96 26.37 -0.84 24.28
CA GLY A 96 26.13 0.60 24.40
C GLY A 96 24.87 1.06 23.65
N ASP A 97 24.70 0.57 22.42
CA ASP A 97 23.58 0.92 21.57
C ASP A 97 22.28 0.25 22.04
N LYS A 98 22.36 -0.98 22.56
CA LYS A 98 21.21 -1.65 23.20
C LYS A 98 20.63 -0.82 24.34
N LYS A 99 21.48 -0.30 25.23
CA LYS A 99 21.04 0.52 26.36
C LYS A 99 20.35 1.80 25.90
N LEU A 100 20.86 2.42 24.84
CA LEU A 100 20.25 3.63 24.26
C LEU A 100 18.88 3.33 23.64
N LEU A 101 18.77 2.23 22.90
CA LEU A 101 17.52 1.80 22.28
C LEU A 101 16.46 1.45 23.32
N ILE A 102 16.82 0.70 24.37
CA ILE A 102 15.92 0.38 25.48
C ILE A 102 15.44 1.66 26.16
N LYS A 103 16.34 2.61 26.44
CA LYS A 103 15.98 3.89 27.06
C LYS A 103 14.96 4.66 26.22
N ARG A 104 15.18 4.77 24.91
CA ARG A 104 14.24 5.44 23.99
C ARG A 104 12.87 4.77 23.96
N LEU A 105 12.84 3.44 23.94
CA LEU A 105 11.58 2.68 24.00
C LEU A 105 10.84 2.91 25.32
N MET A 106 11.56 2.99 26.44
CA MET A 106 10.95 3.32 27.73
C MET A 106 10.37 4.73 27.75
N GLU A 107 11.10 5.72 27.22
CA GLU A 107 10.64 7.12 27.13
C GLU A 107 9.41 7.28 26.23
N GLU A 108 9.29 6.46 25.18
CA GLU A 108 8.20 6.53 24.21
C GLU A 108 6.92 5.83 24.70
N PHE A 109 7.05 4.69 25.40
CA PHE A 109 5.92 3.80 25.68
C PHE A 109 5.55 3.68 27.17
N LEU A 110 6.39 4.16 28.08
CA LEU A 110 6.03 4.23 29.50
C LEU A 110 5.68 5.68 29.87
N PRO A 111 4.52 5.93 30.49
CA PRO A 111 4.23 7.25 31.03
C PRO A 111 5.20 7.54 32.19
N ASN A 112 5.72 8.77 32.21
CA ASN A 112 6.59 9.27 33.28
C ASN A 112 5.99 9.06 34.68
#